data_AF-A0A1G9KCT1-F1
#
_entry.id   AF-A0A1G9KCT1-F1
#
_cell.length_a   1.000
_cell.length_b   1.000
_cell.length_c   1.000
_cell.angle_alpha   90.00
_cell.angle_beta   90.00
_cell.angle_gamma   90.00
#
_symmetry.space_group_name_H-M   'P 1'
#
loop_
_entity.id
_entity.type
_entity.pdbx_description
1 polymer ?
#
loop_
_entity_poly.entity_id
_entity_poly.type
_entity_poly.pdbx_seq_one_letter_code
_entity_poly.pdbx_strand_id
1 'polypeptide(L)'
;MKDNKKITEDPRFKQCNKEALMGLGLGIVNLIWWFGFGYGLGKKDISEYTYILGLPTWFFMSCIVGGVLFSILTVVMINKFFKDMSLDGLSEEEVEKYRKEFK
;
A
#
# COMPACT_ATOMS: atom_id res chain seq x y z
N MET A 1 27.86 -36.51 -7.64
CA MET A 1 26.68 -36.03 -8.37
C MET A 1 26.16 -34.81 -7.63
N LYS A 2 26.20 -33.62 -8.23
CA LYS A 2 25.61 -32.42 -7.63
C LYS A 2 24.11 -32.51 -7.87
N ASP A 3 23.34 -32.75 -6.81
CA ASP A 3 21.89 -32.61 -6.82
C ASP A 3 21.55 -31.20 -7.31
N ASN A 4 21.21 -31.10 -8.60
CA ASN A 4 20.63 -29.90 -9.18
C ASN A 4 19.16 -29.85 -8.72
N LYS A 5 18.96 -29.61 -7.41
CA LYS A 5 17.65 -29.25 -6.89
C LYS A 5 17.27 -27.95 -7.58
N LYS A 6 16.47 -28.05 -8.65
CA LYS A 6 15.75 -26.91 -9.22
C LYS A 6 15.05 -26.23 -8.06
N ILE A 7 15.57 -25.09 -7.63
CA ILE A 7 14.91 -24.22 -6.66
C ILE A 7 13.62 -23.82 -7.37
N THR A 8 12.51 -24.41 -6.92
CA THR A 8 11.22 -24.23 -7.55
C THR A 8 10.62 -23.02 -6.88
N GLU A 9 10.61 -21.87 -7.56
CA GLU A 9 10.08 -20.63 -7.00
C GLU A 9 8.60 -20.80 -6.61
N ASP A 10 8.28 -20.35 -5.39
CA ASP A 10 6.91 -20.39 -4.88
C ASP A 10 6.02 -19.44 -5.70
N PRO A 11 4.92 -19.93 -6.30
CA PRO A 11 4.01 -19.08 -7.07
C PRO A 11 3.41 -17.93 -6.26
N ARG A 12 3.34 -18.04 -4.92
CA ARG A 12 2.89 -16.97 -4.01
C ARG A 12 3.76 -15.72 -4.12
N PHE A 13 5.05 -15.84 -4.41
CA PHE A 13 5.95 -14.68 -4.51
C PHE A 13 5.54 -13.69 -5.61
N LYS A 14 4.97 -14.18 -6.72
CA LYS A 14 4.47 -13.29 -7.79
C LYS A 14 3.32 -12.41 -7.30
N GLN A 15 2.42 -12.98 -6.50
CA GLN A 15 1.29 -12.26 -5.92
C GLN A 15 1.78 -11.29 -4.85
N CYS A 16 2.62 -11.73 -3.91
CA CYS A 16 3.20 -10.88 -2.88
C CYS A 16 3.97 -9.69 -3.48
N ASN A 17 4.69 -9.87 -4.58
CA ASN A 17 5.41 -8.78 -5.24
C ASN A 17 4.46 -7.74 -5.85
N LYS A 18 3.31 -8.16 -6.41
CA LYS A 18 2.27 -7.24 -6.89
C LYS A 18 1.66 -6.46 -5.73
N GLU A 19 1.35 -7.14 -4.63
CA GLU A 19 0.80 -6.54 -3.41
C GLU A 19 1.78 -5.53 -2.79
N ALA A 20 3.06 -5.88 -2.71
CA ALA A 20 4.12 -4.99 -2.25
C ALA A 20 4.24 -3.73 -3.13
N LEU A 21 4.16 -3.88 -4.46
CA LEU A 21 4.21 -2.74 -5.38
C LEU A 21 2.98 -1.84 -5.25
N MET A 22 1.78 -2.40 -5.03
CA MET A 22 0.57 -1.63 -4.75
C MET A 22 0.69 -0.85 -3.43
N GLY A 23 1.19 -1.49 -2.37
CA GLY A 23 1.47 -0.83 -1.10
C GLY A 23 2.50 0.29 -1.22
N LEU A 24 3.57 0.06 -2.00
CA LEU A 24 4.58 1.08 -2.30
C LEU A 24 3.95 2.27 -3.05
N GLY A 25 3.12 2.00 -4.05
CA GLY A 25 2.39 3.03 -4.80
C GLY A 25 1.50 3.87 -3.88
N LEU A 26 0.74 3.22 -2.99
CA LEU A 26 -0.11 3.91 -2.02
C LEU A 26 0.72 4.79 -1.06
N GLY A 27 1.88 4.30 -0.61
CA GLY A 27 2.82 5.06 0.22
C GLY A 27 3.38 6.29 -0.51
N ILE A 28 3.74 6.17 -1.77
CA ILE A 28 4.20 7.31 -2.59
C ILE A 28 3.08 8.35 -2.76
N VAL A 29 1.85 7.92 -3.03
CA VAL A 29 0.70 8.83 -3.11
C VAL A 29 0.45 9.52 -1.77
N ASN A 30 0.59 8.81 -0.66
CA ASN A 30 0.53 9.39 0.68
C ASN A 30 1.60 10.46 0.90
N LEU A 31 2.84 10.20 0.50
CA LEU A 31 3.92 11.16 0.58
C LEU A 31 3.63 12.40 -0.28
N ILE A 32 3.24 12.22 -1.54
CA ILE A 32 2.93 13.35 -2.44
C ILE A 32 1.79 14.19 -1.88
N TRP A 33 0.73 13.55 -1.36
CA TRP A 33 -0.37 14.25 -0.70
C TRP A 33 0.13 15.04 0.50
N TRP A 34 0.86 14.39 1.39
CA TRP A 34 1.35 15.01 2.61
C TRP A 34 2.29 16.20 2.32
N PHE A 35 3.23 16.04 1.38
CA PHE A 35 4.12 17.11 0.94
C PHE A 35 3.38 18.21 0.18
N GLY A 36 2.43 17.86 -0.68
CA GLY A 36 1.64 18.81 -1.48
C GLY A 36 0.74 19.68 -0.61
N PHE A 37 0.02 19.11 0.34
CA PHE A 37 -0.83 19.88 1.27
C PHE A 37 0.01 20.54 2.37
N GLY A 38 1.06 19.89 2.87
CA GLY A 38 1.95 20.43 3.89
C GLY A 38 2.75 21.64 3.41
N TYR A 39 3.47 21.52 2.29
CA TYR A 39 4.33 22.58 1.77
C TYR A 39 3.66 23.46 0.71
N GLY A 40 2.63 22.97 0.01
CA GLY A 40 1.91 23.77 -0.99
C GLY A 40 0.98 24.79 -0.34
N LEU A 41 0.09 24.35 0.56
CA LEU A 41 -0.76 25.26 1.33
C LEU A 41 0.01 25.93 2.47
N GLY A 42 1.05 25.30 3.01
CA GLY A 42 1.91 25.87 4.07
C GLY A 42 2.81 27.04 3.63
N LYS A 43 2.81 27.40 2.35
CA LYS A 43 3.52 28.59 1.81
C LYS A 43 2.67 29.86 1.80
N LYS A 44 1.39 29.81 2.18
CA LYS A 44 0.58 31.02 2.33
C LYS A 44 1.00 31.82 3.55
N ASP A 45 0.83 33.14 3.47
CA ASP A 45 1.07 34.05 4.58
C ASP A 45 0.18 33.69 5.78
N ILE A 46 0.72 33.81 6.99
CA ILE A 46 0.08 33.31 8.23
C ILE A 46 -1.28 33.99 8.48
N SER A 47 -1.42 35.21 7.97
CA SER A 47 -2.59 36.07 8.01
C SER A 47 -3.76 35.62 7.11
N GLU A 48 -3.53 34.75 6.12
CA GLU A 48 -4.60 34.19 5.28
C GLU A 48 -4.97 32.74 5.64
N TYR A 49 -4.37 32.15 6.68
CA TYR A 49 -4.74 30.78 7.04
C TYR A 49 -6.15 30.73 7.57
N THR A 50 -7.00 29.98 6.86
CA THR A 50 -8.24 29.47 7.43
C THR A 50 -7.87 28.48 8.52
N TYR A 51 -8.48 28.63 9.70
CA TYR A 51 -8.33 27.69 10.80
C TYR A 51 -9.56 26.81 10.89
N ILE A 52 -9.36 25.51 10.91
CA ILE A 52 -10.42 24.52 11.13
C ILE A 52 -10.15 23.91 12.51
N LEU A 53 -11.10 24.08 13.43
CA LEU A 53 -10.98 23.61 14.82
C LEU A 53 -9.73 24.13 15.57
N GLY A 54 -9.29 25.36 15.26
CA GLY A 54 -8.12 25.99 15.90
C GLY A 54 -6.77 25.56 15.31
N LEU A 55 -6.77 24.70 14.28
CA LEU A 55 -5.57 24.25 13.57
C LEU A 55 -5.53 24.86 12.16
N PRO A 56 -4.36 25.20 11.62
CA PRO A 56 -4.23 25.64 10.24
C PRO A 56 -4.86 24.61 9.28
N THR A 57 -5.61 25.08 8.28
CA THR A 57 -6.30 24.20 7.32
C THR A 57 -5.35 23.22 6.63
N TRP A 58 -4.10 23.61 6.37
CA TRP A 58 -3.10 22.73 5.78
C TRP A 58 -2.81 21.51 6.68
N PHE A 59 -2.76 21.70 8.01
CA PHE A 59 -2.54 20.61 8.96
C PHE A 59 -3.77 19.71 9.04
N PHE A 60 -4.97 20.29 9.08
CA PHE A 60 -6.22 19.53 9.09
C PHE A 60 -6.37 18.68 7.82
N MET A 61 -6.06 19.24 6.65
CA MET A 61 -6.10 18.55 5.37
C MET A 61 -5.01 17.47 5.25
N SER A 62 -3.80 17.73 5.72
CA SER A 62 -2.70 16.75 5.64
C SER A 62 -2.85 15.60 6.64
N CYS A 63 -3.20 15.89 7.90
CA CYS A 63 -3.18 14.89 8.97
C CYS A 63 -4.55 14.23 9.17
N ILE A 64 -5.63 15.00 9.26
CA ILE A 64 -6.96 14.45 9.56
C ILE A 64 -7.59 13.90 8.28
N VAL A 65 -7.74 14.74 7.25
CA VAL A 65 -8.34 14.31 5.98
C VAL A 65 -7.46 13.29 5.28
N GLY A 66 -6.15 13.55 5.21
CA GLY A 66 -5.17 12.58 4.71
C GLY A 66 -5.24 11.27 5.49
N GLY A 67 -5.15 11.30 6.82
CA GLY A 67 -5.21 10.09 7.65
C GLY A 67 -6.45 9.24 7.40
N VAL A 68 -7.63 9.87 7.36
CA VAL A 68 -8.91 9.18 7.08
C VAL A 68 -8.93 8.63 5.65
N LEU A 69 -8.56 9.44 4.66
CA LEU A 69 -8.55 9.06 3.24
C LEU A 69 -7.63 7.86 3.00
N PHE A 70 -6.39 7.92 3.46
CA PHE A 70 -5.41 6.85 3.26
C PHE A 70 -5.74 5.59 4.07
N SER A 71 -6.37 5.73 5.25
CA SER A 71 -6.89 4.58 5.99
C SER A 71 -7.98 3.86 5.20
N ILE A 72 -8.95 4.58 4.64
CA ILE A 72 -10.00 4.01 3.79
C ILE A 72 -9.41 3.36 2.54
N LEU A 73 -8.49 4.04 1.85
CA LEU A 73 -7.81 3.46 0.67
C LEU A 73 -7.07 2.16 1.04
N THR A 74 -6.40 2.13 2.18
CA THR A 74 -5.69 0.93 2.66
C THR A 74 -6.67 -0.22 2.91
N VAL A 75 -7.79 0.04 3.58
CA VAL A 75 -8.85 -0.97 3.81
C VAL A 75 -9.42 -1.49 2.50
N VAL A 76 -9.71 -0.61 1.54
CA VAL A 76 -10.21 -1.00 0.21
C VAL A 76 -9.16 -1.81 -0.54
N MET A 77 -7.89 -1.41 -0.47
CA MET A 77 -6.77 -2.09 -1.11
C MET A 77 -6.64 -3.53 -0.58
N ILE A 78 -6.64 -3.70 0.74
CA ILE A 78 -6.54 -5.03 1.36
C ILE A 78 -7.74 -5.88 0.97
N ASN A 79 -8.98 -5.37 1.11
CA ASN A 79 -10.17 -6.17 0.83
C ASN A 79 -10.35 -6.54 -0.65
N LYS A 80 -9.86 -5.73 -1.59
CA LYS A 80 -10.06 -5.98 -3.03
C LYS A 80 -8.88 -6.63 -3.72
N PHE A 81 -7.65 -6.37 -3.28
CA PHE A 81 -6.45 -6.74 -4.03
C PHE A 81 -5.58 -7.78 -3.33
N PHE A 82 -5.63 -7.86 -2.00
CA PHE A 82 -4.83 -8.84 -1.27
C PHE A 82 -5.54 -10.18 -1.30
N LYS A 83 -4.78 -11.25 -1.56
CA LYS A 83 -5.29 -12.61 -1.46
C LYS A 83 -4.81 -13.25 -0.17
N ASP A 84 -5.75 -13.88 0.53
CA ASP A 84 -5.41 -14.75 1.66
C ASP A 84 -4.65 -15.99 1.13
N MET A 85 -3.48 -16.23 1.69
CA MET A 85 -2.57 -17.31 1.31
C MET A 85 -1.99 -17.90 2.59
N SER A 86 -2.00 -19.23 2.70
CA SER A 86 -1.35 -19.91 3.83
C SER A 86 0.14 -19.59 3.86
N LEU A 87 0.74 -19.56 5.05
CA LEU A 87 2.19 -19.45 5.24
C LEU A 87 2.87 -20.82 5.38
N ASP A 88 2.08 -21.90 5.42
CA ASP A 88 2.61 -23.26 5.53
C ASP A 88 3.27 -23.73 4.23
N GLY A 89 4.01 -24.83 4.33
CA GLY A 89 4.54 -25.54 3.17
C GLY A 89 3.39 -26.02 2.28
N LEU A 90 3.42 -25.62 1.01
CA LEU A 90 2.42 -26.03 0.02
C LEU A 90 2.60 -27.50 -0.35
N SER A 91 1.50 -28.24 -0.47
CA SER A 91 1.50 -29.52 -1.18
C SER A 91 1.72 -29.31 -2.69
N GLU A 92 2.15 -30.36 -3.41
CA GLU A 92 2.33 -30.28 -4.87
C GLU A 92 1.02 -29.86 -5.60
N GLU A 93 -0.13 -30.28 -5.09
CA GLU A 93 -1.45 -29.93 -5.62
C GLU A 93 -1.76 -28.43 -5.42
N GLU A 94 -1.41 -27.87 -4.26
CA GLU A 94 -1.59 -26.44 -3.97
C GLU A 94 -0.65 -25.56 -4.80
N VAL A 95 0.61 -25.99 -4.99
CA VAL A 95 1.57 -25.31 -5.88
C VAL A 95 1.01 -25.24 -7.31
N GLU A 96 0.44 -26.32 -7.83
CA GLU A 96 -0.11 -26.34 -9.19
C GLU A 96 -1.38 -25.48 -9.30
N LYS A 97 -2.24 -25.48 -8.27
CA LYS A 97 -3.40 -24.59 -8.19
C LYS A 97 -2.99 -23.12 -8.22
N TYR A 98 -2.05 -22.71 -7.37
CA TYR A 98 -1.56 -21.33 -7.34
C TYR A 98 -0.80 -20.95 -8.61
N ARG A 99 -0.08 -21.88 -9.27
CA ARG A 99 0.52 -21.62 -10.60
C ARG A 99 -0.52 -21.33 -11.67
N LYS A 100 -1.69 -21.98 -11.63
CA LYS A 100 -2.79 -21.72 -12.57
C LYS A 100 -3.49 -20.40 -12.24
N GLU A 101 -3.64 -20.09 -10.96
CA GLU A 101 -4.34 -18.91 -10.47
C GLU A 101 -3.52 -17.61 -10.62
N PHE A 102 -2.20 -17.67 -10.45
CA PHE A 102 -1.28 -16.52 -10.52
C PHE A 102 -0.46 -16.48 -11.82
N LYS A 103 -0.89 -17.23 -12.84
CA LYS A 103 -0.19 -17.34 -14.12
C LYS A 103 -0.14 -16.01 -14.87
#